data_AF-A0A7T7U2K4-F1
#
_entry.id   AF-A0A7T7U2K4-F1
#
_cell.length_a   1.000
_cell.length_b   1.000
_cell.length_c   1.000
_cell.angle_alpha   90.00
_cell.angle_beta   90.00
_cell.angle_gamma   90.00
#
_symmetry.space_group_name_H-M   'P 1'
#
loop_
_entity.id
_entity.type
_entity.pdbx_description
1 polymer ?
#
loop_
_entity_poly.entity_id
_entity_poly.type
_entity_poly.pdbx_seq_one_letter_code
_entity_poly.pdbx_strand_id
1 'polypeptide(L)'
;MKRLFALGFLCVLPILTFAGNKEVKPKLDLNQCKEILGAAIFNGVLEEVCGFNGGVKESLKEIYEKGQCRYTVPQSTVDTLAKDVLEDSRMRYKAFGEKAFCDANLKGYTDLMD
;
A
#
# COMPACT_ATOMS: atom_id res chain seq x y z
N MET A 1 49.90 -31.03 -51.96
CA MET A 1 48.87 -31.53 -51.04
C MET A 1 48.96 -30.76 -49.73
N LYS A 2 48.08 -29.78 -49.50
CA LYS A 2 48.01 -28.99 -48.24
C LYS A 2 46.88 -29.56 -47.39
N ARG A 3 47.19 -30.12 -46.22
CA ARG A 3 46.20 -30.58 -45.24
C ARG A 3 45.79 -29.40 -44.37
N LEU A 4 44.52 -29.01 -44.42
CA LEU A 4 43.93 -28.09 -43.47
C LEU A 4 43.75 -28.81 -42.13
N PHE A 5 44.33 -28.27 -41.06
CA PHE A 5 43.90 -28.57 -39.70
C PHE A 5 43.02 -27.42 -39.23
N ALA A 6 41.71 -27.68 -39.17
CA ALA A 6 40.77 -26.82 -38.48
C ALA A 6 40.88 -27.12 -36.98
N LEU A 7 41.55 -26.26 -36.23
CA LEU A 7 41.46 -26.24 -34.77
C LEU A 7 40.23 -25.40 -34.39
N GLY A 8 39.18 -26.10 -33.96
CA GLY A 8 37.99 -25.50 -33.37
C GLY A 8 38.36 -24.74 -32.11
N PHE A 9 38.21 -23.42 -32.15
CA PHE A 9 38.27 -22.58 -30.97
C PHE A 9 36.92 -22.68 -30.26
N LEU A 10 36.91 -23.43 -29.16
CA LEU A 10 35.77 -23.60 -28.27
C LEU A 10 35.45 -22.23 -27.65
N CYS A 11 34.39 -21.58 -28.14
CA CYS A 11 33.91 -20.30 -27.64
C CYS A 11 33.27 -20.53 -26.26
N VAL A 12 34.04 -20.37 -25.19
CA VAL A 12 33.54 -20.41 -23.81
C VAL A 12 32.83 -19.09 -23.55
N LEU A 13 31.52 -19.06 -23.80
CA LEU A 13 30.64 -17.95 -23.42
C LEU A 13 30.58 -17.87 -21.88
N PRO A 14 30.92 -16.72 -21.26
CA PRO A 14 30.67 -16.53 -19.85
C PRO A 14 29.16 -16.45 -19.65
N ILE A 15 28.62 -17.43 -18.91
CA ILE A 15 27.24 -17.43 -18.45
C ILE A 15 27.11 -16.24 -17.49
N LEU A 16 26.62 -15.11 -18.01
CA LEU A 16 26.13 -13.99 -17.21
C LEU A 16 24.92 -14.50 -16.41
N THR A 17 25.18 -14.97 -15.20
CA THR A 17 24.12 -15.21 -14.22
C THR A 17 23.55 -13.85 -13.83
N PHE A 18 22.46 -13.45 -14.47
CA PHE A 18 21.59 -12.39 -13.95
C PHE A 18 21.01 -12.89 -12.62
N ALA A 19 21.69 -12.55 -11.52
CA ALA A 19 21.08 -12.58 -10.21
C ALA A 19 19.98 -11.50 -10.23
N GLY A 20 18.75 -11.92 -10.52
CA GLY A 20 17.59 -11.05 -10.36
C GLY A 20 17.56 -10.58 -8.91
N ASN A 21 17.76 -9.29 -8.69
CA ASN A 21 17.47 -8.66 -7.41
C ASN A 21 15.99 -8.89 -7.14
N LYS A 22 15.67 -9.87 -6.28
CA LYS A 22 14.35 -9.92 -5.67
C LYS A 22 14.24 -8.65 -4.85
N GLU A 23 13.46 -7.68 -5.32
CA GLU A 23 13.07 -6.54 -4.49
C GLU A 23 12.42 -7.11 -3.23
N VAL A 24 13.16 -7.09 -2.13
CA VAL A 24 12.61 -7.37 -0.81
C VAL A 24 11.75 -6.17 -0.48
N LYS A 25 10.44 -6.27 -0.74
CA LYS A 25 9.50 -5.21 -0.33
C LYS A 25 9.65 -4.97 1.17
N PRO A 26 9.77 -3.71 1.62
CA PRO A 26 10.00 -3.42 3.03
C PRO A 26 8.82 -3.92 3.85
N LYS A 27 9.11 -4.74 4.86
CA LYS A 27 8.15 -5.10 5.89
C LYS A 27 7.89 -3.88 6.76
N LEU A 28 6.64 -3.48 6.89
CA LEU A 28 6.25 -2.37 7.76
C LEU A 28 6.19 -2.83 9.21
N ASP A 29 6.52 -1.92 10.12
CA ASP A 29 6.37 -2.18 11.55
C ASP A 29 4.90 -2.04 12.00
N LEU A 30 4.64 -2.39 13.27
CA LEU A 30 3.29 -2.39 13.83
C LEU A 30 2.62 -1.00 13.79
N ASN A 31 3.38 0.08 14.04
CA ASN A 31 2.82 1.42 14.07
C ASN A 31 2.47 1.90 12.67
N GLN A 32 3.38 1.72 11.71
CA GLN A 32 3.15 2.02 10.30
C GLN A 32 1.91 1.26 9.77
N CYS A 33 1.79 -0.03 10.11
CA CYS A 33 0.63 -0.82 9.72
C CYS A 33 -0.68 -0.31 10.32
N LYS A 34 -0.68 0.12 11.59
CA LYS A 34 -1.86 0.72 12.23
C LYS A 34 -2.22 2.06 11.59
N GLU A 35 -1.24 2.90 11.29
CA GLU A 35 -1.47 4.19 10.62
C GLU A 35 -2.12 4.01 9.25
N ILE A 36 -1.57 3.11 8.42
CA ILE A 36 -2.13 2.80 7.10
C ILE A 36 -3.54 2.21 7.20
N LEU A 37 -3.76 1.30 8.15
CA LEU A 37 -5.08 0.70 8.37
C LEU A 37 -6.11 1.75 8.79
N GLY A 38 -5.76 2.60 9.77
CA GLY A 38 -6.63 3.67 10.23
C GLY A 38 -6.94 4.67 9.11
N ALA A 39 -5.92 5.04 8.33
CA ALA A 39 -6.08 5.91 7.17
C ALA A 39 -6.97 5.27 6.10
N ALA A 40 -6.81 3.98 5.80
CA ALA A 40 -7.66 3.28 4.83
C ALA A 40 -9.14 3.28 5.26
N ILE A 41 -9.40 3.02 6.54
CA ILE A 41 -10.75 3.01 7.11
C ILE A 41 -11.37 4.42 7.06
N PHE A 42 -10.62 5.43 7.49
CA PHE A 42 -11.08 6.81 7.47
C PHE A 42 -11.38 7.31 6.04
N ASN A 43 -10.48 7.03 5.09
CA ASN A 43 -10.72 7.39 3.68
C ASN A 43 -11.90 6.63 3.08
N GLY A 44 -12.18 5.40 3.53
CA GLY A 44 -13.42 4.70 3.17
C GLY A 44 -14.68 5.44 3.63
N VAL A 45 -14.66 6.05 4.82
CA VAL A 45 -15.75 6.91 5.28
C VAL A 45 -15.88 8.16 4.41
N LEU A 46 -14.78 8.79 4.03
CA LEU A 46 -14.81 9.95 3.14
C LEU A 46 -15.36 9.61 1.76
N GLU A 47 -14.97 8.48 1.19
CA GLU A 47 -15.50 8.00 -0.10
C GLU A 47 -17.02 7.74 -0.02
N GLU A 48 -17.49 7.11 1.05
CA GLU A 48 -18.91 6.80 1.25
C GLU A 48 -19.77 8.03 1.55
N VAL A 49 -19.32 8.88 2.48
CA VAL A 49 -20.11 10.00 3.01
C VAL A 49 -19.97 11.26 2.17
N CYS A 50 -18.76 11.57 1.70
CA CYS A 50 -18.48 12.78 0.93
C CYS A 50 -18.53 12.57 -0.58
N GLY A 51 -18.71 11.32 -1.03
CA GLY A 51 -18.71 10.98 -2.47
C GLY A 51 -17.36 11.16 -3.14
N PHE A 52 -16.27 11.18 -2.37
CA PHE A 52 -14.92 11.22 -2.94
C PHE A 52 -14.63 9.91 -3.69
N ASN A 53 -13.99 10.00 -4.86
CA ASN A 53 -13.86 8.87 -5.78
C ASN A 53 -12.43 8.60 -6.26
N GLY A 54 -11.44 9.11 -5.52
CA GLY A 54 -10.01 8.90 -5.82
C GLY A 54 -9.45 7.51 -5.51
N GLY A 55 -10.21 6.62 -4.86
CA GLY A 55 -9.76 5.25 -4.56
C GLY A 55 -8.67 5.15 -3.49
N VAL A 56 -8.52 6.19 -2.64
CA VAL A 56 -7.47 6.27 -1.62
C VAL A 56 -7.56 5.11 -0.63
N LYS A 57 -8.78 4.68 -0.27
CA LYS A 57 -9.00 3.49 0.59
C LYS A 57 -8.31 2.25 0.02
N GLU A 58 -8.54 1.94 -1.25
CA GLU A 58 -8.00 0.73 -1.86
C GLU A 58 -6.49 0.85 -2.10
N SER A 59 -5.98 2.03 -2.44
CA SER A 59 -4.52 2.29 -2.52
C SER A 59 -3.82 2.04 -1.18
N LEU A 60 -4.36 2.58 -0.07
CA LEU A 60 -3.80 2.36 1.26
C LEU A 60 -3.88 0.89 1.69
N LYS A 61 -4.99 0.21 1.37
CA LYS A 61 -5.12 -1.23 1.60
C LYS A 61 -4.07 -2.02 0.80
N GLU A 62 -3.75 -1.64 -0.42
CA GLU A 62 -2.68 -2.27 -1.18
C GLU A 62 -1.31 -2.10 -0.50
N ILE A 63 -1.03 -0.93 0.07
CA ILE A 63 0.18 -0.68 0.88
C ILE A 63 0.18 -1.58 2.12
N TYR A 64 -0.96 -1.72 2.81
CA TYR A 64 -1.11 -2.61 3.96
C TYR A 64 -0.78 -4.08 3.62
N GLU A 65 -1.27 -4.57 2.48
CA GLU A 65 -0.97 -5.92 1.99
C GLU A 65 0.52 -6.09 1.63
N LYS A 66 1.06 -5.16 0.83
CA LYS A 66 2.46 -5.18 0.36
C LYS A 66 3.44 -5.09 1.54
N GLY A 67 3.08 -4.35 2.59
CA GLY A 67 3.85 -4.21 3.83
C GLY A 67 3.78 -5.41 4.78
N GLN A 68 3.06 -6.48 4.41
CA GLN A 68 2.85 -7.69 5.22
C GLN A 68 2.10 -7.43 6.54
N CYS A 69 1.28 -6.38 6.60
CA CYS A 69 0.66 -5.95 7.83
C CYS A 69 -0.34 -6.95 8.41
N ARG A 70 -0.93 -7.84 7.59
CA ARG A 70 -1.79 -8.95 8.06
C ARG A 70 -1.10 -9.88 9.05
N TYR A 71 0.22 -10.00 8.98
CA TYR A 71 1.02 -10.84 9.88
C TYR A 71 1.65 -10.04 11.03
N THR A 72 1.64 -8.70 10.93
CA THR A 72 2.21 -7.80 11.93
C THR A 72 1.14 -7.33 12.93
N VAL A 73 -0.08 -7.07 12.48
CA VAL A 73 -1.17 -6.51 13.30
C VAL A 73 -2.08 -7.65 13.79
N PRO A 74 -2.24 -7.84 15.11
CA PRO A 74 -3.23 -8.77 15.64
C PRO A 74 -4.65 -8.40 15.22
N GLN A 75 -5.50 -9.40 14.95
CA GLN A 75 -6.89 -9.16 14.53
C GLN A 75 -7.68 -8.33 15.56
N SER A 76 -7.47 -8.54 16.85
CA SER A 76 -8.12 -7.72 17.89
C SER A 76 -7.75 -6.23 17.79
N THR A 77 -6.53 -5.91 17.35
CA THR A 77 -6.10 -4.54 17.08
C THR A 77 -6.78 -3.98 15.84
N VAL A 78 -6.97 -4.80 14.81
CA VAL A 78 -7.73 -4.42 13.60
C VAL A 78 -9.17 -4.08 13.98
N ASP A 79 -9.83 -4.94 14.74
CA ASP A 79 -11.23 -4.77 15.13
C ASP A 79 -11.43 -3.53 16.01
N THR A 80 -10.53 -3.34 16.99
CA THR A 80 -10.56 -2.17 17.89
C THR A 80 -10.31 -0.89 17.11
N LEU A 81 -9.26 -0.85 16.28
CA LEU A 81 -8.94 0.34 15.49
C LEU A 81 -10.06 0.69 14.50
N ALA A 82 -10.66 -0.30 13.86
CA ALA A 82 -11.78 -0.09 12.97
C ALA A 82 -12.99 0.52 13.70
N LYS A 83 -13.33 -0.03 14.87
CA LYS A 83 -14.39 0.53 15.71
C LYS A 83 -14.09 1.99 16.08
N ASP A 84 -12.89 2.26 16.59
CA ASP A 84 -12.50 3.58 17.08
C ASP A 84 -12.53 4.64 15.96
N VAL A 85 -11.95 4.32 14.79
CA VAL A 85 -11.95 5.25 13.64
C VAL A 85 -13.36 5.51 13.12
N LEU A 86 -14.21 4.48 13.04
CA LEU A 86 -15.60 4.65 12.59
C LEU A 86 -16.44 5.45 13.59
N GLU A 87 -16.23 5.23 14.89
CA GLU A 87 -16.92 5.97 15.94
C GLU A 87 -16.50 7.44 15.98
N ASP A 88 -15.20 7.73 15.91
CA ASP A 88 -14.67 9.10 15.82
C ASP A 88 -15.19 9.83 14.57
N SER A 89 -15.12 9.16 13.41
CA SER A 89 -15.60 9.73 12.15
C SER A 89 -17.08 10.10 12.23
N ARG A 90 -17.89 9.22 12.82
CA ARG A 90 -19.31 9.46 13.05
C ARG A 90 -19.54 10.63 14.01
N MET A 91 -18.78 10.73 15.09
CA MET A 91 -18.91 11.83 16.06
C MET A 91 -18.58 13.18 15.40
N ARG A 92 -17.46 13.26 14.67
CA ARG A 92 -17.04 14.46 13.94
C ARG A 92 -18.04 14.85 12.85
N TYR A 93 -18.53 13.88 12.08
CA TYR A 93 -19.58 14.10 11.09
C TYR A 93 -20.85 14.68 11.73
N LYS A 94 -21.32 14.10 12.84
CA LYS A 94 -22.50 14.61 13.57
C LYS A 94 -22.28 16.01 14.14
N ALA A 95 -21.09 16.31 14.63
CA ALA A 95 -20.77 17.60 15.25
C ALA A 95 -20.70 18.74 14.22
N PHE A 96 -20.12 18.49 13.05
CA PHE A 96 -19.89 19.53 12.04
C PHE A 96 -20.95 19.58 10.94
N GLY A 97 -21.66 18.47 10.72
CA GLY A 97 -22.48 18.26 9.54
C GLY A 97 -21.65 17.92 8.30
N GLU A 98 -22.31 17.36 7.29
CA GLU A 98 -21.69 16.80 6.09
C GLU A 98 -20.77 17.80 5.38
N LYS A 99 -21.28 18.98 5.02
CA LYS A 99 -20.51 19.95 4.23
C LYS A 99 -19.19 20.34 4.90
N ALA A 100 -19.23 20.75 6.17
CA ALA A 100 -18.03 21.20 6.88
C ALA A 100 -17.06 20.03 7.12
N PHE A 101 -17.56 18.84 7.40
CA PHE A 101 -16.75 17.64 7.52
C PHE A 101 -16.05 17.31 6.19
N CYS A 102 -16.76 17.31 5.08
CA CYS A 102 -16.20 16.98 3.78
C CYS A 102 -15.22 18.04 3.29
N ASP A 103 -15.56 19.33 3.38
CA ASP A 103 -14.66 20.43 2.99
C ASP A 103 -13.33 20.38 3.76
N ALA A 104 -13.40 20.10 5.06
CA ALA A 104 -12.20 20.03 5.92
C ALA A 104 -11.26 18.87 5.57
N ASN A 105 -11.78 17.79 4.97
CA ASN A 105 -10.98 16.60 4.63
C ASN A 105 -10.65 16.50 3.13
N LEU A 106 -11.27 17.31 2.27
CA LEU A 106 -11.05 17.28 0.82
C LEU A 106 -9.57 17.43 0.45
N LYS A 107 -8.87 18.40 1.05
CA LYS A 107 -7.46 18.61 0.74
C LYS A 107 -6.62 17.37 1.08
N GLY A 108 -6.76 16.87 2.31
CA GLY A 108 -5.99 15.71 2.77
C GLY A 108 -6.29 14.45 1.96
N TYR A 109 -7.54 14.27 1.53
CA TYR A 109 -7.92 13.19 0.62
C TYR A 109 -7.24 13.33 -0.74
N THR A 110 -7.32 14.52 -1.36
CA THR A 110 -6.75 14.77 -2.69
C THR A 110 -5.22 14.68 -2.69
N ASP A 111 -4.56 15.08 -1.60
CA ASP A 111 -3.11 14.94 -1.46
C ASP A 111 -2.64 13.46 -1.47
N LEU A 112 -3.55 12.50 -1.28
CA LEU A 112 -3.27 11.05 -1.30
C LEU A 112 -3.70 10.37 -2.62
N MET A 113 -4.27 11.13 -3.55
CA MET A 113 -4.62 10.65 -4.88
C MET A 113 -3.39 10.71 -5.78
N ASP A 114 -2.47 9.76 -5.63
CA ASP A 114 -1.34 9.55 -6.57
C ASP A 114 -1.74 8.69 -7.77
#